data_AF-A0A6M0J9D5-F1
#
_entry.id   AF-A0A6M0J9D5-F1
#
_cell.length_a   1.000
_cell.length_b   1.000
_cell.length_c   1.000
_cell.angle_alpha   90.00
_cell.angle_beta   90.00
_cell.angle_gamma   90.00
#
_symmetry.space_group_name_H-M   'P 1'
#
loop_
_entity.id
_entity.type
_entity.pdbx_description
1 polymer ?
#
loop_
_entity_poly.entity_id
_entity_poly.type
_entity_poly.pdbx_seq_one_letter_code
_entity_poly.pdbx_strand_id
1 'polypeptide(L)'
;MVVLHTLSDFIDCDFAVSDLSPSYWYEGRCLETGVGVASRRHRLRLPRTSMSEAIAHGLMQQLTNNDCYSREGKMYGILLVELPNGEQRVLKAFSGLLNGCNLVAGWVPPIPGRDEVALEEARTLAELDKIKQEILCLKQLTERQQYETLSDEFERQLQAMSDRHRHCKHQRQEKRKQICNTLTPEALAIAIEQLDEESRQQGIERRQLKRQQNEVLQPLQQLIAATDARISELKQQRKALSRQLQAQMQASYSLTNFSGRSLSLQQLMPGGSPTGTGDCCAPKLLHYAATHNLKPLAMAEFWWGASSANQDKIPGEFYGACIERCQPLMGFLLSGLRPNPPAPFPTREGGDVTLPIIYEDEWLIAVNKPAGLLSVPGRYRDRQDSVLSRLRHLLPDGMALASVHRLDQETSGVLLLARDRQTHRQLSQQFQQRQVHKVYEAILSGVAIADQGVIDLPLWGDPENRPYQKVDWQNGKPSLTNFQVMAREQDYTRVEFTPLTGRTHQLRVHAADVRGLGITILGDRLYGCDAVTSRLHLHARELHFEHPQLKKTLYLKAITPF
;
A
#
# COMPACT_ATOMS: atom_id res chain seq x y z
N MET A 1 -30.38 17.21 25.37
CA MET A 1 -29.03 17.61 24.92
C MET A 1 -29.09 17.85 23.43
N VAL A 2 -28.77 19.06 22.97
CA VAL A 2 -28.93 19.47 21.57
C VAL A 2 -27.79 18.89 20.74
N VAL A 3 -28.09 17.95 19.84
CA VAL A 3 -27.12 17.32 18.91
C VAL A 3 -27.03 18.10 17.58
N LEU A 4 -28.08 18.86 17.26
CA LEU A 4 -28.17 19.71 16.07
C LEU A 4 -27.68 21.12 16.38
N HIS A 5 -26.53 21.49 15.84
CA HIS A 5 -25.91 22.81 16.04
C HIS A 5 -26.31 23.76 14.92
N THR A 6 -26.37 25.05 15.21
CA THR A 6 -26.58 26.11 14.22
C THR A 6 -25.30 26.35 13.42
N LEU A 7 -25.40 26.94 12.23
CA LEU A 7 -24.21 27.27 11.44
C LEU A 7 -23.38 28.36 12.14
N SER A 8 -24.03 29.32 12.78
CA SER A 8 -23.41 30.40 13.57
C SER A 8 -22.59 29.91 14.76
N ASP A 9 -22.75 28.64 15.17
CA ASP A 9 -21.88 28.05 16.19
C ASP A 9 -20.45 27.85 15.67
N PHE A 10 -20.23 27.79 14.35
CA PHE A 10 -18.93 27.46 13.75
C PHE A 10 -18.39 28.50 12.76
N ILE A 11 -19.27 29.24 12.07
CA ILE A 11 -18.88 30.20 11.03
C ILE A 11 -19.59 31.54 11.25
N ASP A 12 -18.90 32.64 10.91
CA ASP A 12 -19.48 33.97 10.94
C ASP A 12 -20.53 34.16 9.83
N CYS A 13 -21.55 34.98 10.10
CA CYS A 13 -22.69 35.19 9.20
C CYS A 13 -22.32 35.73 7.80
N ASP A 14 -21.13 36.31 7.64
CA ASP A 14 -20.64 36.94 6.40
C ASP A 14 -19.73 36.03 5.56
N PHE A 15 -19.68 34.72 5.84
CA PHE A 15 -18.83 33.79 5.09
C PHE A 15 -19.29 33.66 3.62
N ALA A 16 -18.56 34.28 2.70
CA ALA A 16 -18.80 34.18 1.26
C ALA A 16 -18.31 32.84 0.70
N VAL A 17 -19.21 32.08 0.06
CA VAL A 17 -18.87 30.81 -0.62
C VAL A 17 -18.12 31.12 -1.92
N SER A 18 -16.78 31.16 -1.84
CA SER A 18 -15.93 31.55 -2.98
C SER A 18 -15.73 30.44 -4.02
N ASP A 19 -16.14 29.20 -3.72
CA ASP A 19 -15.90 28.05 -4.58
C ASP A 19 -16.93 26.94 -4.34
N LEU A 20 -17.71 26.59 -5.36
CA LEU A 20 -18.78 25.58 -5.28
C LEU A 20 -18.30 24.17 -5.64
N SER A 21 -17.07 24.02 -6.13
CA SER A 21 -16.56 22.70 -6.53
C SER A 21 -16.21 21.84 -5.30
N PRO A 22 -16.73 20.61 -5.19
CA PRO A 22 -16.39 19.72 -4.08
C PRO A 22 -14.92 19.31 -4.10
N SER A 23 -14.26 19.39 -2.94
CA SER A 23 -12.85 18.97 -2.79
C SER A 23 -12.71 17.45 -2.62
N TYR A 24 -13.79 16.76 -2.29
CA TYR A 24 -13.85 15.29 -2.15
C TYR A 24 -15.31 14.79 -2.26
N TRP A 25 -15.48 13.51 -2.62
CA TRP A 25 -16.78 12.83 -2.65
C TRP A 25 -16.76 11.57 -1.79
N TYR A 26 -17.66 11.51 -0.80
CA TYR A 26 -18.02 10.29 -0.10
C TYR A 26 -19.01 9.53 -0.96
N GLU A 27 -18.61 8.38 -1.49
CA GLU A 27 -19.39 7.75 -2.55
C GLU A 27 -19.37 6.23 -2.49
N GLY A 28 -20.41 5.62 -3.01
CA GLY A 28 -20.52 4.16 -3.10
C GLY A 28 -21.61 3.73 -4.09
N ARG A 29 -21.62 2.44 -4.43
CA ARG A 29 -22.64 1.87 -5.31
C ARG A 29 -23.86 1.49 -4.49
N CYS A 30 -25.06 1.91 -4.93
CA CYS A 30 -26.30 1.48 -4.31
C CYS A 30 -26.43 -0.06 -4.39
N LEU A 31 -26.71 -0.70 -3.24
CA LEU A 31 -26.88 -2.16 -3.15
C LEU A 31 -28.30 -2.63 -3.47
N GLU A 32 -29.24 -1.72 -3.73
CA GLU A 32 -30.64 -2.05 -3.99
C GLU A 32 -30.84 -2.52 -5.44
N THR A 33 -31.10 -3.83 -5.61
CA THR A 33 -31.78 -4.37 -6.78
C THR A 33 -33.29 -4.26 -6.56
N GLY A 34 -33.91 -3.16 -7.02
CA GLY A 34 -35.36 -3.05 -7.02
C GLY A 34 -35.98 -4.03 -8.04
N VAL A 35 -37.00 -4.77 -7.62
CA VAL A 35 -37.87 -5.56 -8.49
C VAL A 35 -38.65 -4.59 -9.39
N GLY A 36 -38.49 -4.71 -10.72
CA GLY A 36 -39.44 -4.14 -11.70
C GLY A 36 -38.98 -2.93 -12.52
N VAL A 37 -37.79 -2.36 -12.31
CA VAL A 37 -37.23 -1.33 -13.23
C VAL A 37 -35.77 -1.68 -13.49
N ALA A 38 -35.37 -1.74 -14.76
CA ALA A 38 -34.01 -2.06 -15.20
C ALA A 38 -32.95 -1.38 -14.31
N SER A 39 -32.19 -2.20 -13.59
CA SER A 39 -31.32 -1.80 -12.49
C SER A 39 -30.05 -1.09 -12.98
N ARG A 40 -30.16 0.20 -13.31
CA ARG A 40 -28.99 1.09 -13.35
C ARG A 40 -28.45 1.20 -11.91
N ARG A 41 -27.30 0.58 -11.65
CA ARG A 41 -26.53 0.74 -10.39
C ARG A 41 -26.02 2.17 -10.30
N HIS A 42 -26.81 3.07 -9.73
CA HIS A 42 -26.42 4.48 -9.58
C HIS A 42 -25.33 4.62 -8.51
N ARG A 43 -24.31 5.43 -8.80
CA ARG A 43 -23.28 5.83 -7.85
C ARG A 43 -23.84 6.96 -6.99
N LEU A 44 -23.98 6.69 -5.69
CA LEU A 44 -24.44 7.66 -4.71
C LEU A 44 -23.23 8.42 -4.19
N ARG A 45 -23.36 9.74 -4.05
CA ARG A 45 -22.27 10.61 -3.62
C ARG A 45 -22.76 11.69 -2.66
N LEU A 46 -21.92 12.05 -1.71
CA LEU A 46 -22.08 13.16 -0.78
C LEU A 46 -20.79 14.00 -0.82
N PRO A 47 -20.86 15.31 -1.12
CA PRO A 47 -19.67 16.12 -1.32
C PRO A 47 -19.05 16.56 0.00
N ARG A 48 -17.73 16.82 -0.02
CA ARG A 48 -17.06 17.76 0.88
C ARG A 48 -16.98 19.09 0.16
N THR A 49 -17.69 20.09 0.66
CA THR A 49 -17.78 21.44 0.10
C THR A 49 -16.95 22.42 0.92
N SER A 50 -16.63 23.58 0.34
CA SER A 50 -16.00 24.72 1.04
C SER A 50 -16.77 25.09 2.31
N MET A 51 -18.11 25.06 2.27
CA MET A 51 -18.97 25.26 3.44
C MET A 51 -18.71 24.22 4.54
N SER A 52 -18.65 22.92 4.19
CA SER A 52 -18.37 21.87 5.18
C SER A 52 -16.96 21.96 5.76
N GLU A 53 -15.99 22.41 4.97
CA GLU A 53 -14.61 22.64 5.43
C GLU A 53 -14.54 23.85 6.37
N ALA A 54 -15.26 24.94 6.07
CA ALA A 54 -15.35 26.11 6.95
C ALA A 54 -15.97 25.77 8.31
N ILE A 55 -17.08 25.02 8.31
CA ILE A 55 -17.71 24.51 9.54
C ILE A 55 -16.73 23.63 10.32
N ALA A 56 -15.99 22.75 9.63
CA ALA A 56 -15.01 21.89 10.28
C ALA A 56 -13.83 22.68 10.87
N HIS A 57 -13.35 23.73 10.20
CA HIS A 57 -12.35 24.64 10.76
C HIS A 57 -12.88 25.40 11.99
N GLY A 58 -14.13 25.86 11.97
CA GLY A 58 -14.79 26.41 13.16
C GLY A 58 -14.82 25.41 14.32
N LEU A 59 -15.14 24.14 14.04
CA LEU A 59 -15.06 23.08 15.05
C LEU A 59 -13.62 22.87 15.55
N MET A 60 -12.60 22.90 14.69
CA MET A 60 -11.20 22.81 15.11
C MET A 60 -10.82 23.93 16.09
N GLN A 61 -11.30 25.16 15.85
CA GLN A 61 -11.09 26.28 16.77
C GLN A 61 -11.75 26.02 18.14
N GLN A 62 -13.00 25.52 18.15
CA GLN A 62 -13.67 25.11 19.40
C GLN A 62 -12.89 24.01 20.14
N LEU A 63 -12.34 23.02 19.41
CA LEU A 63 -11.54 21.94 19.98
C LEU A 63 -10.20 22.44 20.55
N THR A 64 -9.65 23.52 19.98
CA THR A 64 -8.43 24.18 20.49
C THR A 64 -8.66 24.79 21.87
N ASN A 65 -9.82 25.39 22.09
CA ASN A 65 -10.15 26.11 23.32
C ASN A 65 -10.50 25.17 24.50
N ASN A 66 -10.39 23.86 24.33
CA ASN A 66 -10.66 22.89 25.38
C ASN A 66 -9.57 21.81 25.42
N ASP A 67 -8.73 21.89 26.44
CA ASP A 67 -7.57 21.00 26.67
C ASP A 67 -7.94 19.51 26.76
N CYS A 68 -9.21 19.17 26.97
CA CYS A 68 -9.62 17.77 26.97
C CYS A 68 -9.56 17.12 25.58
N TYR A 69 -9.57 17.90 24.50
CA TYR A 69 -9.56 17.40 23.12
C TYR A 69 -8.18 17.41 22.45
N SER A 70 -7.20 18.12 23.03
CA SER A 70 -5.82 18.19 22.52
C SER A 70 -4.92 17.05 23.01
N ARG A 71 -5.28 16.41 24.14
CA ARG A 71 -4.51 15.33 24.79
C ARG A 71 -4.43 14.03 23.98
N GLU A 72 -5.47 13.71 23.21
CA GLU A 72 -5.54 12.48 22.42
C GLU A 72 -5.84 12.82 20.95
N GLY A 73 -5.00 12.31 20.04
CA GLY A 73 -5.24 12.41 18.59
C GLY A 73 -6.42 11.57 18.14
N LYS A 74 -7.39 12.16 17.44
CA LYS A 74 -8.62 11.48 17.01
C LYS A 74 -9.19 12.00 15.69
N MET A 75 -9.95 11.15 15.01
CA MET A 75 -10.77 11.58 13.88
C MET A 75 -12.04 12.25 14.41
N TYR A 76 -12.35 13.41 13.84
CA TYR A 76 -13.59 14.14 14.02
C TYR A 76 -14.28 14.28 12.66
N GLY A 77 -15.58 14.53 12.67
CA GLY A 77 -16.31 14.82 11.44
C GLY A 77 -17.57 15.62 11.70
N ILE A 78 -17.97 16.37 10.68
CA ILE A 78 -19.21 17.14 10.65
C ILE A 78 -20.07 16.68 9.48
N LEU A 79 -21.38 16.77 9.64
CA LEU A 79 -22.35 16.57 8.57
C LEU A 79 -23.30 17.77 8.56
N LEU A 80 -23.24 18.54 7.47
CA LEU A 80 -24.22 19.58 7.18
C LEU A 80 -25.51 18.88 6.72
N VAL A 81 -26.62 19.18 7.38
CA VAL A 81 -27.92 18.57 7.13
C VAL A 81 -29.00 19.64 6.95
N GLU A 82 -30.05 19.28 6.22
CA GLU A 82 -31.28 20.06 6.05
C GLU A 82 -32.42 19.35 6.79
N LEU A 83 -33.13 20.10 7.63
CA LEU A 83 -34.32 19.65 8.34
C LEU A 83 -35.54 19.66 7.38
N PRO A 84 -36.65 18.98 7.74
CA PRO A 84 -37.87 18.98 6.92
C PRO A 84 -38.46 20.37 6.66
N ASN A 85 -38.19 21.34 7.53
CA ASN A 85 -38.59 22.75 7.38
C ASN A 85 -37.66 23.56 6.45
N GLY A 86 -36.65 22.94 5.83
CA GLY A 86 -35.65 23.58 4.96
C GLY A 86 -34.49 24.22 5.70
N GLU A 87 -34.47 24.17 7.04
CA GLU A 87 -33.44 24.79 7.86
C GLU A 87 -32.16 23.97 7.88
N GLN A 88 -31.00 24.61 7.73
CA GLN A 88 -29.70 23.94 7.80
C GLN A 88 -29.17 23.85 9.23
N ARG A 89 -28.58 22.69 9.56
CA ARG A 89 -27.97 22.37 10.85
C ARG A 89 -26.71 21.55 10.66
N VAL A 90 -25.90 21.48 11.72
CA VAL A 90 -24.65 20.71 11.74
C VAL A 90 -24.73 19.61 12.79
N LEU A 91 -24.41 18.38 12.38
CA LEU A 91 -24.10 17.27 13.26
C LEU A 91 -22.60 17.13 13.39
N LYS A 92 -22.10 16.73 14.57
CA LYS A 92 -20.68 16.43 14.79
C LYS A 92 -20.47 15.09 15.48
N ALA A 93 -19.41 14.38 15.09
CA ALA A 93 -19.02 13.08 15.63
C ALA A 93 -17.49 12.97 15.79
N PHE A 94 -17.05 12.07 16.66
CA PHE A 94 -15.64 11.67 16.82
C PHE A 94 -15.49 10.16 16.70
N SER A 95 -14.32 9.64 16.36
CA SER A 95 -14.13 8.18 16.23
C SER A 95 -13.83 7.48 17.56
N GLY A 96 -14.46 6.34 17.83
CA GLY A 96 -14.14 5.52 19.02
C GLY A 96 -14.60 6.15 20.33
N LEU A 97 -13.73 6.12 21.36
CA LEU A 97 -13.95 6.74 22.68
C LEU A 97 -13.29 8.11 22.74
N LEU A 98 -13.84 9.07 23.46
CA LEU A 98 -13.24 10.37 23.73
C LEU A 98 -13.01 10.52 25.23
N ASN A 99 -11.75 10.58 25.65
CA ASN A 99 -11.38 10.54 27.08
C ASN A 99 -12.03 9.37 27.85
N GLY A 100 -12.13 8.21 27.19
CA GLY A 100 -12.77 7.01 27.75
C GLY A 100 -14.30 6.97 27.67
N CYS A 101 -14.96 8.05 27.22
CA CYS A 101 -16.42 8.11 27.08
C CYS A 101 -16.86 7.93 25.62
N ASN A 102 -17.92 7.17 25.38
CA ASN A 102 -18.54 7.03 24.05
C ASN A 102 -19.73 7.99 23.86
N LEU A 103 -20.36 8.43 24.95
CA LEU A 103 -21.47 9.37 24.98
C LEU A 103 -21.01 10.71 25.54
N VAL A 104 -20.99 11.74 24.69
CA VAL A 104 -20.57 13.10 25.06
C VAL A 104 -21.64 14.09 24.62
N ALA A 105 -21.98 15.04 25.50
CA ALA A 105 -23.00 16.06 25.24
C ALA A 105 -22.74 16.82 23.93
N GLY A 106 -23.77 16.95 23.10
CA GLY A 106 -23.67 17.71 21.84
C GLY A 106 -22.95 16.97 20.70
N TRP A 107 -22.60 15.69 20.89
CA TRP A 107 -22.06 14.83 19.84
C TRP A 107 -23.07 13.75 19.45
N VAL A 108 -23.00 13.28 18.21
CA VAL A 108 -23.79 12.13 17.77
C VAL A 108 -23.44 10.90 18.61
N PRO A 109 -24.44 10.21 19.19
CA PRO A 109 -24.20 9.03 20.03
C PRO A 109 -23.61 7.86 19.24
N PRO A 110 -23.07 6.84 19.92
CA PRO A 110 -22.70 5.57 19.29
C PRO A 110 -23.88 4.93 18.58
N ILE A 111 -23.60 4.09 17.57
CA ILE A 111 -24.64 3.29 16.91
C ILE A 111 -25.27 2.34 17.95
N PRO A 112 -26.61 2.23 18.00
CA PRO A 112 -27.30 1.28 18.88
C PRO A 112 -26.79 -0.16 18.74
N GLY A 113 -26.81 -0.91 19.85
CA GLY A 113 -26.31 -2.29 19.94
C GLY A 113 -24.91 -2.42 20.56
N ARG A 114 -24.17 -1.32 20.72
CA ARG A 114 -22.87 -1.33 21.41
C ARG A 114 -22.98 -1.70 22.89
N ASP A 115 -24.01 -1.21 23.57
CA ASP A 115 -24.18 -1.39 25.02
C ASP A 115 -24.39 -2.86 25.41
N GLU A 116 -24.94 -3.68 24.50
CA GLU A 116 -25.14 -5.11 24.69
C GLU A 116 -23.82 -5.90 24.80
N VAL A 117 -22.76 -5.39 24.15
CA VAL A 117 -21.45 -6.06 24.07
C VAL A 117 -20.40 -5.36 24.95
N ALA A 118 -20.70 -4.18 25.51
CA ALA A 118 -19.72 -3.34 26.20
C ALA A 118 -19.03 -4.02 27.41
N LEU A 119 -19.77 -4.81 28.20
CA LEU A 119 -19.20 -5.53 29.35
C LEU A 119 -18.24 -6.64 28.90
N GLU A 120 -18.63 -7.40 27.88
CA GLU A 120 -17.83 -8.50 27.34
C GLU A 120 -16.62 -7.98 26.55
N GLU A 121 -16.79 -6.83 25.86
CA GLU A 121 -15.70 -6.07 25.23
C GLU A 121 -14.65 -5.68 26.26
N ALA A 122 -15.06 -5.05 27.37
CA ALA A 122 -14.14 -4.64 28.42
C ALA A 122 -13.37 -5.82 29.04
N ARG A 123 -14.05 -6.95 29.29
CA ARG A 123 -13.42 -8.19 29.79
C ARG A 123 -12.40 -8.74 28.79
N THR A 124 -12.79 -8.88 27.53
CA THR A 124 -11.93 -9.43 26.48
C THR A 124 -10.71 -8.54 26.22
N LEU A 125 -10.88 -7.21 26.23
CA LEU A 125 -9.77 -6.26 26.09
C LEU A 125 -8.76 -6.37 27.25
N ALA A 126 -9.23 -6.54 28.48
CA ALA A 126 -8.36 -6.76 29.64
C ALA A 126 -7.56 -8.07 29.52
N GLU A 127 -8.18 -9.14 29.02
CA GLU A 127 -7.51 -10.41 28.75
C GLU A 127 -6.47 -10.30 27.62
N LEU A 128 -6.79 -9.59 26.54
CA LEU A 128 -5.86 -9.32 25.44
C LEU A 128 -4.63 -8.53 25.90
N ASP A 129 -4.79 -7.57 26.83
CA ASP A 129 -3.67 -6.83 27.40
C ASP A 129 -2.80 -7.74 28.29
N LYS A 130 -3.40 -8.59 29.13
CA LYS A 130 -2.65 -9.60 29.92
C LYS A 130 -1.79 -10.48 29.02
N ILE A 131 -2.35 -11.01 27.93
CA ILE A 131 -1.61 -11.83 26.95
C ILE A 131 -0.45 -11.03 26.32
N LYS A 132 -0.68 -9.76 26.00
CA LYS A 132 0.37 -8.89 25.45
C LYS A 132 1.52 -8.72 26.42
N GLN A 133 1.25 -8.46 27.70
CA GLN A 133 2.28 -8.33 28.73
C GLN A 133 3.06 -9.63 28.94
N GLU A 134 2.38 -10.78 28.96
CA GLU A 134 3.03 -12.10 29.07
C GLU A 134 4.00 -12.35 27.89
N ILE A 135 3.59 -12.07 26.66
CA ILE A 135 4.45 -12.20 25.48
C ILE A 135 5.68 -11.28 25.57
N LEU A 136 5.52 -10.05 26.06
CA LEU A 136 6.64 -9.11 26.21
C LEU A 136 7.65 -9.62 27.24
N CYS A 137 7.17 -10.13 28.38
CA CYS A 137 8.01 -10.73 29.42
C CYS A 137 8.80 -11.94 28.87
N LEU A 138 8.12 -12.88 28.22
CA LEU A 138 8.75 -14.08 27.65
C LEU A 138 9.79 -13.78 26.55
N LYS A 139 9.66 -12.65 25.84
CA LYS A 139 10.65 -12.21 24.85
C LYS A 139 11.93 -11.66 25.47
N GLN A 140 11.90 -11.22 26.73
CA GLN A 140 13.05 -10.66 27.44
C GLN A 140 13.89 -11.71 28.17
N LEU A 141 13.72 -12.99 27.82
CA LEU A 141 14.44 -14.11 28.43
C LEU A 141 15.97 -13.95 28.27
N THR A 142 16.67 -13.75 29.39
CA THR A 142 18.12 -13.52 29.45
C THR A 142 18.96 -14.70 28.96
N GLU A 143 18.40 -15.89 29.06
CA GLU A 143 19.00 -17.19 28.73
C GLU A 143 19.26 -17.32 27.22
N ARG A 144 18.56 -16.52 26.38
CA ARG A 144 18.87 -16.42 24.95
C ARG A 144 20.26 -15.83 24.70
N GLN A 145 20.57 -14.74 25.40
CA GLN A 145 21.87 -14.08 25.27
C GLN A 145 22.99 -14.96 25.87
N GLN A 146 22.69 -15.68 26.96
CA GLN A 146 23.61 -16.67 27.53
C GLN A 146 23.90 -17.82 26.55
N TYR A 147 22.87 -18.36 25.89
CA TYR A 147 23.01 -19.42 24.88
C TYR A 147 23.89 -18.96 23.72
N GLU A 148 23.65 -17.78 23.14
CA GLU A 148 24.45 -17.23 22.04
C GLU A 148 25.93 -17.11 22.45
N THR A 149 26.18 -16.50 23.61
CA THR A 149 27.55 -16.30 24.12
C THR A 149 28.29 -17.62 24.31
N LEU A 150 27.66 -18.61 24.95
CA LEU A 150 28.26 -19.91 25.22
C LEU A 150 28.42 -20.74 23.93
N SER A 151 27.47 -20.64 23.01
CA SER A 151 27.55 -21.31 21.71
C SER A 151 28.77 -20.82 20.92
N ASP A 152 28.95 -19.50 20.83
CA ASP A 152 30.09 -18.88 20.14
C ASP A 152 31.44 -19.22 20.80
N GLU A 153 31.45 -19.37 22.13
CA GLU A 153 32.64 -19.81 22.86
C GLU A 153 33.01 -21.27 22.52
N PHE A 154 32.04 -22.20 22.60
CA PHE A 154 32.29 -23.60 22.26
C PHE A 154 32.69 -23.78 20.79
N GLU A 155 32.11 -23.01 19.87
CA GLU A 155 32.47 -23.04 18.46
C GLU A 155 33.93 -22.62 18.24
N ARG A 156 34.37 -21.54 18.90
CA ARG A 156 35.78 -21.11 18.88
C ARG A 156 36.72 -22.17 19.47
N GLN A 157 36.35 -22.80 20.58
CA GLN A 157 37.16 -23.86 21.19
C GLN A 157 37.27 -25.10 20.29
N LEU A 158 36.16 -25.53 19.67
CA LEU A 158 36.13 -26.66 18.73
C LEU A 158 36.97 -26.40 17.48
N GLN A 159 36.95 -25.16 16.97
CA GLN A 159 37.75 -24.74 15.83
C GLN A 159 39.24 -24.76 16.16
N ALA A 160 39.65 -24.11 17.26
CA ALA A 160 41.04 -24.09 17.72
C ALA A 160 41.60 -25.50 17.97
N MET A 161 40.80 -26.38 18.58
CA MET A 161 41.17 -27.79 18.78
C MET A 161 41.34 -28.52 17.45
N SER A 162 40.42 -28.31 16.50
CA SER A 162 40.45 -28.97 15.19
C SER A 162 41.68 -28.55 14.37
N ASP A 163 42.10 -27.29 14.47
CA ASP A 163 43.31 -26.79 13.83
C ASP A 163 44.59 -27.37 14.48
N ARG A 164 44.64 -27.44 15.82
CA ARG A 164 45.72 -28.13 16.55
C ARG A 164 45.82 -29.61 16.17
N HIS A 165 44.70 -30.33 16.14
CA HIS A 165 44.67 -31.76 15.77
C HIS A 165 45.13 -31.98 14.33
N ARG A 166 44.80 -31.07 13.41
CA ARG A 166 45.29 -31.11 12.03
C ARG A 166 46.82 -30.98 11.96
N HIS A 167 47.39 -30.04 12.72
CA HIS A 167 48.84 -29.85 12.78
C HIS A 167 49.54 -31.08 13.38
N CYS A 168 49.06 -31.60 14.52
CA CYS A 168 49.61 -32.81 15.12
C CYS A 168 49.51 -34.02 14.19
N LYS A 169 48.40 -34.19 13.46
CA LYS A 169 48.26 -35.27 12.46
C LYS A 169 49.35 -35.20 11.39
N HIS A 170 49.66 -34.00 10.90
CA HIS A 170 50.75 -33.79 9.94
C HIS A 170 52.10 -34.20 10.53
N GLN A 171 52.42 -33.71 11.73
CA GLN A 171 53.66 -34.07 12.43
C GLN A 171 53.80 -35.57 12.67
N ARG A 172 52.70 -36.26 13.05
CA ARG A 172 52.70 -37.72 13.22
C ARG A 172 52.96 -38.44 11.89
N GLN A 173 52.41 -37.96 10.78
CA GLN A 173 52.69 -38.52 9.45
C GLN A 173 54.15 -38.36 9.05
N GLU A 174 54.76 -37.20 9.30
CA GLU A 174 56.18 -36.96 9.04
C GLU A 174 57.06 -37.85 9.91
N LYS A 175 56.78 -37.93 11.22
CA LYS A 175 57.49 -38.83 12.13
C LYS A 175 57.40 -40.27 11.63
N ARG A 176 56.21 -40.80 11.32
CA ARG A 176 56.06 -42.17 10.79
C ARG A 176 56.98 -42.45 9.59
N LYS A 177 57.08 -41.51 8.64
CA LYS A 177 57.98 -41.66 7.48
C LYS A 177 59.46 -41.74 7.88
N GLN A 178 59.87 -40.96 8.88
CA GLN A 178 61.27 -40.95 9.35
C GLN A 178 61.61 -42.26 10.07
N ILE A 179 60.84 -42.66 11.09
CA ILE A 179 61.16 -43.82 11.93
C ILE A 179 61.12 -45.16 11.18
N CYS A 180 60.31 -45.29 10.12
CA CYS A 180 60.31 -46.49 9.26
C CYS A 180 61.65 -46.79 8.59
N ASN A 181 62.53 -45.79 8.43
CA ASN A 181 63.80 -45.94 7.72
C ASN A 181 65.03 -46.00 8.66
N THR A 182 64.86 -45.76 9.96
CA THR A 182 65.98 -45.56 10.91
C THR A 182 65.98 -46.52 12.11
N LEU A 183 64.88 -47.19 12.42
CA LEU A 183 64.76 -48.02 13.63
C LEU A 183 64.78 -49.52 13.35
N THR A 184 65.22 -50.29 14.34
CA THR A 184 65.09 -51.75 14.35
C THR A 184 63.62 -52.18 14.45
N PRO A 185 63.25 -53.40 14.01
CA PRO A 185 61.85 -53.85 13.96
C PRO A 185 61.10 -53.75 15.30
N GLU A 186 61.76 -54.06 16.42
CA GLU A 186 61.18 -54.01 17.76
C GLU A 186 60.98 -52.56 18.24
N ALA A 187 61.96 -51.68 17.99
CA ALA A 187 61.84 -50.26 18.33
C ALA A 187 60.80 -49.52 17.46
N LEU A 188 60.64 -49.94 16.21
CA LEU A 188 59.64 -49.40 15.28
C LEU A 188 58.20 -49.67 15.75
N ALA A 189 57.93 -50.89 16.23
CA ALA A 189 56.60 -51.27 16.72
C ALA A 189 56.16 -50.40 17.92
N ILE A 190 57.08 -50.18 18.87
CA ILE A 190 56.83 -49.32 20.05
C ILE A 190 56.56 -47.87 19.62
N ALA A 191 57.35 -47.33 18.68
CA ALA A 191 57.20 -45.96 18.22
C ALA A 191 55.89 -45.73 17.43
N ILE A 192 55.43 -46.71 16.66
CA ILE A 192 54.14 -46.64 15.96
C ILE A 192 52.98 -46.64 16.95
N GLU A 193 53.01 -47.51 17.95
CA GLU A 193 51.96 -47.59 18.98
C GLU A 193 51.81 -46.29 19.76
N GLN A 194 52.92 -45.61 20.08
CA GLN A 194 52.90 -44.28 20.72
C GLN A 194 52.18 -43.23 19.84
N LEU A 195 52.42 -43.23 18.53
CA LEU A 195 51.76 -42.30 17.60
C LEU A 195 50.27 -42.64 17.41
N ASP A 196 49.89 -43.91 17.51
CA ASP A 196 48.49 -44.33 17.51
C ASP A 196 47.77 -43.93 18.80
N GLU A 197 48.43 -44.05 19.95
CA GLU A 197 47.91 -43.57 21.24
C GLU A 197 47.67 -42.05 21.24
N GLU A 198 48.61 -41.26 20.72
CA GLU A 198 48.41 -39.81 20.54
C GLU A 198 47.17 -39.49 19.69
N SER A 199 46.89 -40.30 18.66
CA SER A 199 45.71 -40.13 17.82
C SER A 199 44.42 -40.51 18.56
N ARG A 200 44.44 -41.58 19.37
CA ARG A 200 43.30 -41.99 20.20
C ARG A 200 42.97 -40.92 21.23
N GLN A 201 43.99 -40.34 21.88
CA GLN A 201 43.80 -39.28 22.87
C GLN A 201 43.14 -38.03 22.29
N GLN A 202 43.51 -37.61 21.07
CA GLN A 202 42.84 -36.52 20.37
C GLN A 202 41.36 -36.82 20.06
N GLY A 203 41.06 -38.07 19.70
CA GLY A 203 39.68 -38.52 19.53
C GLY A 203 38.86 -38.51 20.83
N ILE A 204 39.49 -38.79 21.98
CA ILE A 204 38.85 -38.68 23.30
C ILE A 204 38.59 -37.22 23.66
N GLU A 205 39.59 -36.35 23.48
CA GLU A 205 39.50 -34.91 23.76
C GLU A 205 38.34 -34.25 22.99
N ARG A 206 38.21 -34.54 21.69
CA ARG A 206 37.11 -34.00 20.87
C ARG A 206 35.73 -34.46 21.36
N ARG A 207 35.62 -35.72 21.80
CA ARG A 207 34.36 -36.26 22.34
C ARG A 207 34.01 -35.62 23.68
N GLN A 208 34.99 -35.39 24.55
CA GLN A 208 34.79 -34.71 25.82
C GLN A 208 34.29 -33.28 25.63
N LEU A 209 34.91 -32.49 24.73
CA LEU A 209 34.48 -31.12 24.50
C LEU A 209 33.05 -31.03 23.92
N LYS A 210 32.71 -31.91 22.96
CA LYS A 210 31.34 -31.98 22.43
C LYS A 210 30.32 -32.40 23.49
N ARG A 211 30.71 -33.27 24.43
CA ARG A 211 29.85 -33.66 25.54
C ARG A 211 29.59 -32.49 26.48
N GLN A 212 30.63 -31.74 26.85
CA GLN A 212 30.51 -30.53 27.67
C GLN A 212 29.64 -29.47 26.99
N GLN A 213 29.82 -29.25 25.68
CA GLN A 213 28.98 -28.35 24.89
C GLN A 213 27.49 -28.74 25.01
N ASN A 214 27.17 -30.03 24.81
CA ASN A 214 25.79 -30.50 24.93
C ASN A 214 25.25 -30.35 26.36
N GLU A 215 26.03 -30.73 27.38
CA GLU A 215 25.62 -30.63 28.80
C GLU A 215 25.29 -29.18 29.21
N VAL A 216 25.98 -28.19 28.64
CA VAL A 216 25.75 -26.76 28.92
C VAL A 216 24.64 -26.16 28.05
N LEU A 217 24.63 -26.44 26.74
CA LEU A 217 23.73 -25.78 25.79
C LEU A 217 22.33 -26.41 25.73
N GLN A 218 22.20 -27.72 25.98
CA GLN A 218 20.93 -28.43 25.83
C GLN A 218 19.83 -27.93 26.79
N PRO A 219 20.09 -27.67 28.09
CA PRO A 219 19.07 -27.12 28.98
C PRO A 219 18.57 -25.73 28.55
N LEU A 220 19.50 -24.86 28.12
CA LEU A 220 19.18 -23.52 27.61
C LEU A 220 18.33 -23.62 26.33
N GLN A 221 18.70 -24.50 25.41
CA GLN A 221 17.96 -24.73 24.17
C GLN A 221 16.53 -25.23 24.44
N GLN A 222 16.36 -26.14 25.41
CA GLN A 222 15.05 -26.65 25.82
C GLN A 222 14.17 -25.55 26.44
N LEU A 223 14.75 -24.71 27.31
CA LEU A 223 14.05 -23.58 27.90
C LEU A 223 13.59 -22.59 26.83
N ILE A 224 14.49 -22.19 25.93
CA ILE A 224 14.19 -21.28 24.81
C ILE A 224 13.07 -21.85 23.94
N ALA A 225 13.15 -23.13 23.58
CA ALA A 225 12.13 -23.80 22.77
C ALA A 225 10.76 -23.84 23.47
N ALA A 226 10.72 -24.11 24.79
CA ALA A 226 9.49 -24.10 25.58
C ALA A 226 8.87 -22.69 25.64
N THR A 227 9.70 -21.66 25.85
CA THR A 227 9.28 -20.25 25.83
C THR A 227 8.73 -19.85 24.45
N ASP A 228 9.39 -20.25 23.36
CA ASP A 228 8.92 -19.96 21.99
C ASP A 228 7.60 -20.66 21.67
N ALA A 229 7.42 -21.91 22.14
CA ALA A 229 6.15 -22.62 22.03
C ALA A 229 5.03 -21.88 22.78
N ARG A 230 5.29 -21.42 24.01
CA ARG A 230 4.34 -20.64 24.80
C ARG A 230 3.96 -19.32 24.14
N ILE A 231 4.94 -18.59 23.58
CA ILE A 231 4.67 -17.36 22.82
C ILE A 231 3.78 -17.65 21.60
N SER A 232 4.01 -18.76 20.89
CA SER A 232 3.19 -19.17 19.74
C SER A 232 1.74 -19.46 20.16
N GLU A 233 1.55 -20.19 21.26
CA GLU A 233 0.24 -20.48 21.85
C GLU A 233 -0.51 -19.19 22.23
N LEU A 234 0.14 -18.29 22.97
CA LEU A 234 -0.43 -16.99 23.37
C LEU A 234 -0.84 -16.13 22.16
N LYS A 235 -0.06 -16.16 21.07
CA LYS A 235 -0.42 -15.47 19.82
C LYS A 235 -1.67 -16.06 19.18
N GLN A 236 -1.84 -17.39 19.21
CA GLN A 236 -3.04 -18.07 18.72
C GLN A 236 -4.26 -17.73 19.57
N GLN A 237 -4.13 -17.78 20.90
CA GLN A 237 -5.19 -17.40 21.85
C GLN A 237 -5.62 -15.94 21.64
N ARG A 238 -4.67 -15.00 21.57
CA ARG A 238 -4.92 -13.58 21.27
C ARG A 238 -5.70 -13.40 19.96
N LYS A 239 -5.33 -14.15 18.92
CA LYS A 239 -6.00 -14.09 17.60
C LYS A 239 -7.42 -14.63 17.67
N ALA A 240 -7.67 -15.70 18.43
CA ALA A 240 -9.00 -16.27 18.62
C ALA A 240 -9.92 -15.31 19.38
N LEU A 241 -9.48 -14.82 20.55
CA LEU A 241 -10.24 -13.86 21.37
C LEU A 241 -10.57 -12.58 20.60
N SER A 242 -9.59 -12.01 19.89
CA SER A 242 -9.80 -10.81 19.07
C SER A 242 -10.83 -11.04 17.96
N ARG A 243 -10.86 -12.22 17.33
CA ARG A 243 -11.83 -12.56 16.27
C ARG A 243 -13.23 -12.77 16.84
N GLN A 244 -13.34 -13.43 17.99
CA GLN A 244 -14.60 -13.66 18.67
C GLN A 244 -15.25 -12.32 19.07
N LEU A 245 -14.49 -11.44 19.72
CA LEU A 245 -14.98 -10.10 20.08
C LEU A 245 -15.44 -9.31 18.85
N GLN A 246 -14.65 -9.34 17.78
CA GLN A 246 -14.98 -8.65 16.54
C GLN A 246 -16.26 -9.19 15.88
N ALA A 247 -16.47 -10.51 15.90
CA ALA A 247 -17.69 -11.13 15.40
C ALA A 247 -18.93 -10.75 16.25
N GLN A 248 -18.79 -10.75 17.58
CA GLN A 248 -19.85 -10.30 18.49
C GLN A 248 -20.22 -8.84 18.24
N MET A 249 -19.22 -7.96 18.13
CA MET A 249 -19.41 -6.55 17.79
C MET A 249 -20.14 -6.39 16.44
N GLN A 250 -19.69 -7.09 15.39
CA GLN A 250 -20.31 -7.01 14.05
C GLN A 250 -21.76 -7.46 14.00
N ALA A 251 -22.13 -8.44 14.83
CA ALA A 251 -23.50 -8.93 14.93
C ALA A 251 -24.43 -7.89 15.59
N SER A 252 -23.94 -7.18 16.62
CA SER A 252 -24.75 -6.22 17.37
C SER A 252 -24.88 -4.84 16.71
N TYR A 253 -23.89 -4.38 15.93
CA TYR A 253 -23.98 -3.08 15.26
C TYR A 253 -24.93 -3.12 14.05
N SER A 254 -26.03 -2.37 14.12
CA SER A 254 -26.97 -2.19 13.01
C SER A 254 -26.94 -0.78 12.44
N LEU A 255 -26.71 -0.67 11.13
CA LEU A 255 -26.71 0.60 10.41
C LEU A 255 -28.00 0.77 9.62
N THR A 256 -28.61 1.93 9.76
CA THR A 256 -29.80 2.36 9.02
C THR A 256 -29.43 3.36 7.92
N ASN A 257 -29.98 3.17 6.72
CA ASN A 257 -29.82 4.08 5.59
C ASN A 257 -31.05 4.98 5.38
N PHE A 258 -31.01 5.87 4.38
CA PHE A 258 -32.10 6.81 4.08
C PHE A 258 -33.33 6.18 3.41
N SER A 259 -33.28 4.90 3.00
CA SER A 259 -34.48 4.15 2.58
C SER A 259 -35.21 3.51 3.75
N GLY A 260 -34.73 3.71 4.99
CA GLY A 260 -35.29 3.14 6.21
C GLY A 260 -34.87 1.69 6.46
N ARG A 261 -33.94 1.15 5.65
CA ARG A 261 -33.43 -0.22 5.80
C ARG A 261 -32.32 -0.25 6.84
N SER A 262 -32.42 -1.20 7.77
CA SER A 262 -31.38 -1.47 8.78
C SER A 262 -30.71 -2.81 8.51
N LEU A 263 -29.38 -2.85 8.47
CA LEU A 263 -28.57 -4.07 8.30
C LEU A 263 -27.43 -4.08 9.30
N SER A 264 -27.06 -5.28 9.78
CA SER A 264 -25.90 -5.42 10.65
C SER A 264 -24.58 -5.23 9.89
N LEU A 265 -23.51 -4.87 10.60
CA LEU A 265 -22.18 -4.80 9.99
C LEU A 265 -21.75 -6.13 9.39
N GLN A 266 -22.14 -7.26 9.99
CA GLN A 266 -21.89 -8.59 9.45
C GLN A 266 -22.58 -8.80 8.08
N GLN A 267 -23.81 -8.32 7.92
CA GLN A 267 -24.55 -8.43 6.66
C GLN A 267 -23.98 -7.49 5.58
N LEU A 268 -23.49 -6.31 5.98
CA LEU A 268 -22.87 -5.34 5.08
C LEU A 268 -21.45 -5.74 4.67
N MET A 269 -20.75 -6.50 5.52
CA MET A 269 -19.35 -6.91 5.31
C MET A 269 -19.16 -8.42 5.59
N PRO A 270 -19.71 -9.32 4.74
CA PRO A 270 -19.68 -10.77 4.97
C PRO A 270 -18.27 -11.39 4.96
N GLY A 271 -17.28 -10.70 4.37
CA GLY A 271 -15.86 -11.08 4.42
C GLY A 271 -15.14 -10.68 5.72
N GLY A 272 -15.86 -10.08 6.67
CA GLY A 272 -15.34 -9.47 7.89
C GLY A 272 -15.07 -7.96 7.72
N SER A 273 -15.47 -7.16 8.69
CA SER A 273 -15.14 -5.73 8.78
C SER A 273 -13.90 -5.52 9.65
N PRO A 274 -13.01 -4.54 9.39
CA PRO A 274 -11.98 -4.19 10.35
C PRO A 274 -12.56 -3.68 11.69
N THR A 275 -11.77 -3.72 12.75
CA THR A 275 -12.18 -3.26 14.09
C THR A 275 -12.54 -1.77 14.08
N GLY A 276 -13.61 -1.41 14.81
CA GLY A 276 -14.08 -0.02 14.93
C GLY A 276 -14.79 0.53 13.68
N THR A 277 -15.27 -0.33 12.78
CA THR A 277 -16.00 0.08 11.57
C THR A 277 -17.28 0.87 11.89
N GLY A 278 -18.05 0.45 12.91
CA GLY A 278 -19.25 1.17 13.38
C GLY A 278 -18.94 2.46 14.15
N ASP A 279 -17.77 2.57 14.77
CA ASP A 279 -17.41 3.72 15.61
C ASP A 279 -16.78 4.89 14.85
N CYS A 280 -16.65 4.79 13.52
CA CYS A 280 -16.11 5.87 12.68
C CYS A 280 -17.11 7.03 12.52
N CYS A 281 -16.61 8.24 12.20
CA CYS A 281 -17.44 9.43 12.11
C CYS A 281 -18.51 9.32 11.00
N ALA A 282 -18.12 8.98 9.77
CA ALA A 282 -19.07 8.89 8.65
C ALA A 282 -20.25 7.92 8.90
N PRO A 283 -20.06 6.65 9.33
CA PRO A 283 -21.17 5.76 9.68
C PRO A 283 -22.09 6.34 10.76
N LYS A 284 -21.55 6.93 11.83
CA LYS A 284 -22.36 7.53 12.91
C LYS A 284 -23.19 8.70 12.43
N LEU A 285 -22.57 9.64 11.71
CA LEU A 285 -23.23 10.83 11.18
C LEU A 285 -24.36 10.47 10.22
N LEU A 286 -24.10 9.57 9.26
CA LEU A 286 -25.08 9.17 8.25
C LEU A 286 -26.21 8.32 8.85
N HIS A 287 -25.89 7.40 9.77
CA HIS A 287 -26.89 6.63 10.49
C HIS A 287 -27.82 7.53 11.33
N TYR A 288 -27.24 8.49 12.07
CA TYR A 288 -28.03 9.42 12.87
C TYR A 288 -28.92 10.29 11.99
N ALA A 289 -28.38 10.81 10.88
CA ALA A 289 -29.15 11.60 9.93
C ALA A 289 -30.32 10.80 9.34
N ALA A 290 -30.08 9.54 8.94
CA ALA A 290 -31.11 8.66 8.39
C ALA A 290 -32.22 8.36 9.40
N THR A 291 -31.87 8.00 10.64
CA THR A 291 -32.84 7.68 11.70
C THR A 291 -33.66 8.87 12.19
N HIS A 292 -33.18 10.09 11.96
CA HIS A 292 -33.85 11.34 12.36
C HIS A 292 -34.46 12.11 11.18
N ASN A 293 -34.55 11.49 9.99
CA ASN A 293 -35.09 12.09 8.76
C ASN A 293 -34.41 13.42 8.37
N LEU A 294 -33.10 13.50 8.58
CA LEU A 294 -32.28 14.66 8.24
C LEU A 294 -31.62 14.43 6.88
N LYS A 295 -31.77 15.38 5.95
CA LYS A 295 -31.21 15.26 4.61
C LYS A 295 -29.74 15.70 4.63
N PRO A 296 -28.76 14.84 4.31
CA PRO A 296 -27.35 15.21 4.27
C PRO A 296 -27.07 16.09 3.04
N LEU A 297 -26.34 17.19 3.26
CA LEU A 297 -25.94 18.15 2.22
C LEU A 297 -24.44 18.03 1.89
N ALA A 298 -23.59 18.01 2.92
CA ALA A 298 -22.14 17.90 2.77
C ALA A 298 -21.49 17.34 4.04
N MET A 299 -20.32 16.70 3.91
CA MET A 299 -19.60 16.09 5.02
C MET A 299 -18.11 16.42 4.95
N ALA A 300 -17.47 16.55 6.12
CA ALA A 300 -16.02 16.65 6.21
C ALA A 300 -15.54 15.85 7.43
N GLU A 301 -14.49 15.06 7.27
CA GLU A 301 -13.78 14.41 8.38
C GLU A 301 -12.35 14.95 8.45
N PHE A 302 -11.82 15.12 9.64
CA PHE A 302 -10.48 15.67 9.88
C PHE A 302 -9.82 15.03 11.11
N TRP A 303 -8.51 15.18 11.23
CA TRP A 303 -7.77 14.74 12.42
C TRP A 303 -7.46 15.92 13.34
N TRP A 304 -7.56 15.72 14.65
CA TRP A 304 -7.20 16.72 15.66
C TRP A 304 -6.56 16.09 16.90
N GLY A 305 -5.64 16.79 17.56
CA GLY A 305 -4.87 16.31 18.72
C GLY A 305 -3.47 15.79 18.34
N ALA A 306 -2.84 15.00 19.22
CA ALA A 306 -1.50 14.45 18.97
C ALA A 306 -1.42 13.65 17.64
N SER A 307 -0.25 13.63 17.00
CA SER A 307 -0.04 12.81 15.80
C SER A 307 -0.28 11.33 16.10
N SER A 308 -0.81 10.57 15.12
CA SER A 308 -1.06 9.14 15.33
C SER A 308 0.24 8.39 15.67
N ALA A 309 0.13 7.21 16.30
CA ALA A 309 1.29 6.40 16.71
C ALA A 309 2.25 6.06 15.55
N ASN A 310 1.76 6.08 14.31
CA ASN A 310 2.53 5.85 13.08
C ASN A 310 2.89 7.15 12.34
N GLN A 311 2.53 8.32 12.88
CA GLN A 311 2.72 9.65 12.29
C GLN A 311 1.99 9.89 10.94
N ASP A 312 1.06 9.02 10.56
CA ASP A 312 0.30 9.11 9.30
C ASP A 312 -0.85 10.14 9.33
N LYS A 313 -1.12 10.75 10.50
CA LYS A 313 -2.24 11.67 10.71
C LYS A 313 -1.74 13.01 11.21
N ILE A 314 -2.05 14.05 10.43
CA ILE A 314 -1.60 15.42 10.61
C ILE A 314 -2.78 16.21 11.21
N PRO A 315 -2.58 16.91 12.33
CA PRO A 315 -3.62 17.75 12.92
C PRO A 315 -4.09 18.85 11.96
N GLY A 316 -5.40 19.05 11.86
CA GLY A 316 -6.03 20.06 10.99
C GLY A 316 -6.26 19.59 9.55
N GLU A 317 -5.68 18.47 9.13
CA GLU A 317 -5.86 17.95 7.77
C GLU A 317 -7.19 17.21 7.59
N PHE A 318 -7.76 17.34 6.39
CA PHE A 318 -9.00 16.66 6.02
C PHE A 318 -8.76 15.27 5.44
N TYR A 319 -9.62 14.34 5.80
CA TYR A 319 -9.58 12.96 5.34
C TYR A 319 -10.97 12.56 4.80
N GLY A 320 -11.00 11.85 3.67
CA GLY A 320 -12.21 11.15 3.22
C GLY A 320 -12.47 9.86 4.02
N ALA A 321 -13.51 9.12 3.62
CA ALA A 321 -13.88 7.85 4.24
C ALA A 321 -12.68 6.87 4.33
N CYS A 322 -12.55 6.19 5.47
CA CYS A 322 -11.55 5.15 5.63
C CYS A 322 -11.76 4.03 4.61
N ILE A 323 -10.76 3.74 3.77
CA ILE A 323 -10.87 2.80 2.64
C ILE A 323 -11.31 1.40 3.08
N GLU A 324 -10.78 0.91 4.19
CA GLU A 324 -11.06 -0.47 4.63
C GLU A 324 -12.32 -0.58 5.50
N ARG A 325 -12.73 0.52 6.15
CA ARG A 325 -13.82 0.54 7.15
C ARG A 325 -15.09 1.19 6.64
N CYS A 326 -14.99 2.44 6.20
CA CYS A 326 -16.16 3.27 5.91
C CYS A 326 -16.53 3.26 4.42
N GLN A 327 -15.53 3.26 3.54
CA GLN A 327 -15.74 3.26 2.08
C GLN A 327 -16.64 2.09 1.60
N PRO A 328 -16.50 0.84 2.10
CA PRO A 328 -17.37 -0.26 1.70
C PRO A 328 -18.84 -0.04 2.10
N LEU A 329 -19.09 0.77 3.13
CA LEU A 329 -20.43 1.04 3.66
C LEU A 329 -21.13 2.20 2.94
N MET A 330 -20.40 3.09 2.26
CA MET A 330 -20.95 4.33 1.67
C MET A 330 -22.10 4.05 0.70
N GLY A 331 -22.01 2.96 -0.06
CA GLY A 331 -23.04 2.56 -1.01
C GLY A 331 -24.38 2.28 -0.34
N PHE A 332 -24.36 1.57 0.80
CA PHE A 332 -25.53 1.30 1.61
C PHE A 332 -26.00 2.52 2.39
N LEU A 333 -25.08 3.23 3.06
CA LEU A 333 -25.40 4.36 3.93
C LEU A 333 -26.06 5.53 3.19
N LEU A 334 -25.71 5.74 1.91
CA LEU A 334 -26.29 6.79 1.08
C LEU A 334 -27.56 6.35 0.34
N SER A 335 -27.93 5.06 0.36
CA SER A 335 -29.13 4.55 -0.31
C SER A 335 -30.38 5.19 0.28
N GLY A 336 -31.34 5.52 -0.59
CA GLY A 336 -32.58 6.23 -0.22
C GLY A 336 -32.50 7.75 -0.31
N LEU A 337 -31.31 8.33 -0.52
CA LEU A 337 -31.21 9.73 -0.93
C LEU A 337 -31.77 9.86 -2.35
N ARG A 338 -32.84 10.65 -2.55
CA ARG A 338 -33.27 11.02 -3.90
C ARG A 338 -32.08 11.66 -4.62
N PRO A 339 -31.71 11.23 -5.84
CA PRO A 339 -30.64 11.88 -6.57
C PRO A 339 -30.97 13.37 -6.67
N ASN A 340 -30.08 14.24 -6.20
CA ASN A 340 -30.17 15.65 -6.55
C ASN A 340 -30.30 15.72 -8.09
N PRO A 341 -31.23 16.52 -8.64
CA PRO A 341 -31.14 16.85 -10.06
C PRO A 341 -29.71 17.37 -10.30
N PRO A 342 -29.03 16.94 -11.38
CA PRO A 342 -27.65 17.36 -11.61
C PRO A 342 -27.64 18.89 -11.63
N ALA A 343 -27.05 19.49 -10.60
CA ALA A 343 -26.74 20.90 -10.64
C ALA A 343 -25.78 21.10 -11.82
N PRO A 344 -25.99 22.10 -12.69
CA PRO A 344 -25.09 22.38 -13.80
C PRO A 344 -23.68 22.57 -13.24
N PHE A 345 -22.76 21.75 -13.73
CA PHE A 345 -21.37 21.73 -13.30
C PHE A 345 -20.76 23.13 -13.48
N PRO A 346 -20.17 23.75 -12.45
CA PRO A 346 -19.26 24.85 -12.68
C PRO A 346 -18.00 24.27 -13.33
N THR A 347 -17.82 24.61 -14.60
CA THR A 347 -16.60 24.38 -15.37
C THR A 347 -15.42 25.01 -14.66
N ARG A 348 -14.58 24.20 -14.02
CA ARG A 348 -13.16 24.51 -13.81
C ARG A 348 -12.38 23.87 -14.95
N GLU A 349 -11.49 24.65 -15.55
CA GLU A 349 -10.60 24.26 -16.62
C GLU A 349 -9.70 23.11 -16.17
N GLY A 350 -10.07 21.89 -16.55
CA GLY A 350 -9.43 20.65 -16.14
C GLY A 350 -10.30 19.50 -16.64
N GLY A 351 -10.23 19.25 -17.95
CA GLY A 351 -11.16 18.42 -18.70
C GLY A 351 -11.49 17.07 -18.06
N ASP A 352 -12.78 16.72 -18.16
CA ASP A 352 -13.28 15.36 -18.02
C ASP A 352 -12.65 14.49 -19.11
N VAL A 353 -11.43 14.00 -18.87
CA VAL A 353 -10.78 13.07 -19.80
C VAL A 353 -11.46 11.72 -19.61
N THR A 354 -12.47 11.47 -20.44
CA THR A 354 -12.94 10.13 -20.77
C THR A 354 -11.73 9.28 -21.12
N LEU A 355 -11.49 8.21 -20.36
CA LEU A 355 -10.41 7.26 -20.65
C LEU A 355 -10.73 6.55 -21.96
N PRO A 356 -10.04 6.84 -23.08
CA PRO A 356 -10.38 6.26 -24.36
C PRO A 356 -9.96 4.79 -24.37
N ILE A 357 -10.94 3.89 -24.43
CA ILE A 357 -10.71 2.46 -24.63
C ILE A 357 -10.48 2.26 -26.12
N ILE A 358 -9.29 1.74 -26.48
CA ILE A 358 -8.91 1.48 -27.88
C ILE A 358 -9.14 0.03 -28.29
N TYR A 359 -9.24 -0.88 -27.33
CA TYR A 359 -9.58 -2.28 -27.54
C TYR A 359 -10.14 -2.89 -26.25
N GLU A 360 -11.18 -3.71 -26.37
CA GLU A 360 -11.79 -4.43 -25.26
C GLU A 360 -12.37 -5.76 -25.74
N ASP A 361 -12.07 -6.84 -25.01
CA ASP A 361 -12.73 -8.14 -25.14
C ASP A 361 -12.93 -8.79 -23.76
N GLU A 362 -13.28 -10.08 -23.74
CA GLU A 362 -13.53 -10.85 -22.51
C GLU A 362 -12.28 -10.96 -21.60
N TRP A 363 -11.08 -10.91 -22.16
CA TRP A 363 -9.82 -11.21 -21.46
C TRP A 363 -8.99 -9.97 -21.14
N LEU A 364 -9.02 -8.94 -21.99
CA LEU A 364 -8.14 -7.78 -21.85
C LEU A 364 -8.80 -6.47 -22.28
N ILE A 365 -8.21 -5.37 -21.79
CA ILE A 365 -8.60 -4.00 -22.11
C ILE A 365 -7.34 -3.22 -22.43
N ALA A 366 -7.35 -2.47 -23.53
CA ALA A 366 -6.32 -1.49 -23.84
C ALA A 366 -6.93 -0.09 -23.90
N VAL A 367 -6.22 0.87 -23.31
CA VAL A 367 -6.61 2.28 -23.28
C VAL A 367 -5.53 3.16 -23.88
N ASN A 368 -5.94 4.32 -24.40
CA ASN A 368 -5.02 5.42 -24.69
C ASN A 368 -4.89 6.30 -23.44
N LYS A 369 -3.89 6.03 -22.59
CA LYS A 369 -3.69 6.77 -21.35
C LYS A 369 -3.36 8.25 -21.65
N PRO A 370 -4.06 9.22 -21.04
CA PRO A 370 -3.65 10.63 -21.14
C PRO A 370 -2.37 10.92 -20.34
N ALA A 371 -1.63 11.96 -20.73
CA ALA A 371 -0.56 12.50 -19.89
C ALA A 371 -1.14 13.05 -18.57
N GLY A 372 -0.36 12.99 -17.49
CA GLY A 372 -0.74 13.47 -16.15
C GLY A 372 -1.47 12.45 -15.27
N LEU A 373 -1.99 11.35 -15.83
CA LEU A 373 -2.71 10.31 -15.09
C LEU A 373 -1.80 9.10 -14.78
N LEU A 374 -1.81 8.58 -13.55
CA LEU A 374 -1.04 7.37 -13.20
C LEU A 374 -1.57 6.12 -13.91
N SER A 375 -0.71 5.15 -14.24
CA SER A 375 -1.18 3.84 -14.74
C SER A 375 -1.83 2.98 -13.64
N VAL A 376 -1.22 2.97 -12.45
CA VAL A 376 -1.68 2.23 -11.27
C VAL A 376 -1.71 3.15 -10.06
N PRO A 377 -2.52 2.86 -9.03
CA PRO A 377 -2.58 3.68 -7.84
C PRO A 377 -1.20 3.80 -7.18
N GLY A 378 -0.81 5.02 -6.82
CA GLY A 378 0.43 5.32 -6.12
C GLY A 378 0.41 4.83 -4.67
N ARG A 379 1.54 5.00 -3.97
CA ARG A 379 1.66 4.63 -2.55
C ARG A 379 0.92 5.59 -1.62
N TYR A 380 0.89 6.87 -1.98
CA TYR A 380 0.30 7.95 -1.17
C TYR A 380 -1.17 8.21 -1.57
N ARG A 381 -1.96 8.76 -0.65
CA ARG A 381 -3.42 8.88 -0.78
C ARG A 381 -3.86 9.88 -1.86
N ASP A 382 -3.12 10.95 -2.01
CA ASP A 382 -3.24 11.99 -3.05
C ASP A 382 -2.90 11.45 -4.46
N ARG A 383 -2.28 10.27 -4.55
CA ARG A 383 -1.85 9.64 -5.81
C ARG A 383 -2.62 8.36 -6.15
N GLN A 384 -3.86 8.22 -5.68
CA GLN A 384 -4.68 7.02 -5.93
C GLN A 384 -5.45 7.05 -7.27
N ASP A 385 -5.65 8.23 -7.86
CA ASP A 385 -6.28 8.34 -9.17
C ASP A 385 -5.35 7.84 -10.28
N SER A 386 -5.83 6.88 -11.06
CA SER A 386 -5.05 6.14 -12.06
C SER A 386 -5.97 5.49 -13.08
N VAL A 387 -5.41 5.06 -14.22
CA VAL A 387 -6.15 4.26 -15.21
C VAL A 387 -6.79 3.04 -14.56
N LEU A 388 -6.02 2.28 -13.77
CA LEU A 388 -6.52 1.06 -13.14
C LEU A 388 -7.66 1.34 -12.15
N SER A 389 -7.55 2.39 -11.33
CA SER A 389 -8.62 2.76 -10.39
C SER A 389 -9.87 3.24 -11.15
N ARG A 390 -9.71 4.14 -12.13
CA ARG A 390 -10.82 4.60 -12.98
C ARG A 390 -11.52 3.46 -13.73
N LEU A 391 -10.80 2.53 -14.36
CA LEU A 391 -11.40 1.39 -15.07
C LEU A 391 -12.07 0.39 -14.12
N ARG A 392 -11.50 0.12 -12.94
CA ARG A 392 -12.17 -0.71 -11.91
C ARG A 392 -13.49 -0.09 -11.46
N HIS A 393 -13.61 1.25 -11.46
CA HIS A 393 -14.87 1.93 -11.19
C HIS A 393 -15.90 1.78 -12.32
N LEU A 394 -15.48 1.48 -13.55
CA LEU A 394 -16.35 1.32 -14.73
C LEU A 394 -16.81 -0.14 -14.94
N LEU A 395 -16.04 -1.14 -14.48
CA LEU A 395 -16.36 -2.56 -14.66
C LEU A 395 -17.25 -3.16 -13.54
N PRO A 396 -17.97 -4.27 -13.80
CA PRO A 396 -18.72 -5.02 -12.79
C PRO A 396 -17.83 -5.58 -11.67
N ASP A 397 -18.37 -5.62 -10.44
CA ASP A 397 -17.69 -6.22 -9.29
C ASP A 397 -17.50 -7.74 -9.50
N GLY A 398 -16.26 -8.22 -9.33
CA GLY A 398 -15.88 -9.63 -9.51
C GLY A 398 -14.82 -9.87 -10.60
N MET A 399 -14.65 -8.94 -11.54
CA MET A 399 -13.58 -9.02 -12.55
C MET A 399 -12.24 -8.56 -11.97
N ALA A 400 -11.24 -9.43 -12.02
CA ALA A 400 -9.90 -9.16 -11.51
C ALA A 400 -9.10 -8.33 -12.53
N LEU A 401 -9.45 -7.05 -12.70
CA LEU A 401 -8.68 -6.15 -13.56
C LEU A 401 -7.29 -5.90 -12.95
N ALA A 402 -6.24 -6.21 -13.69
CA ALA A 402 -4.85 -6.08 -13.28
C ALA A 402 -3.99 -5.45 -14.39
N SER A 403 -3.10 -4.53 -14.01
CA SER A 403 -2.15 -3.91 -14.94
C SER A 403 -1.01 -4.89 -15.23
N VAL A 404 -0.77 -5.21 -16.51
CA VAL A 404 0.32 -6.12 -16.91
C VAL A 404 1.64 -5.37 -17.13
N HIS A 405 1.55 -4.07 -17.43
CA HIS A 405 2.68 -3.14 -17.51
C HIS A 405 2.25 -1.76 -17.04
N ARG A 406 3.15 -0.77 -17.08
CA ARG A 406 2.87 0.61 -16.64
C ARG A 406 3.57 1.62 -17.55
N LEU A 407 2.95 2.79 -17.67
CA LEU A 407 3.55 4.01 -18.22
C LEU A 407 3.83 4.98 -17.08
N ASP A 408 4.75 5.92 -17.29
CA ASP A 408 4.96 7.01 -16.35
C ASP A 408 3.74 7.94 -16.31
N GLN A 409 3.59 8.70 -15.22
CA GLN A 409 2.44 9.61 -15.03
C GLN A 409 2.27 10.56 -16.21
N GLU A 410 3.36 11.22 -16.62
CA GLU A 410 3.36 12.20 -17.71
C GLU A 410 3.40 11.57 -19.12
N THR A 411 3.76 10.29 -19.24
CA THR A 411 3.79 9.58 -20.53
C THR A 411 2.37 9.24 -20.96
N SER A 412 2.00 9.55 -22.20
CA SER A 412 0.69 9.17 -22.76
C SER A 412 0.77 7.90 -23.62
N GLY A 413 -0.36 7.31 -24.03
CA GLY A 413 -0.41 6.25 -25.05
C GLY A 413 -0.91 4.90 -24.56
N VAL A 414 -0.66 3.86 -25.35
CA VAL A 414 -1.24 2.52 -25.21
C VAL A 414 -0.84 1.87 -23.88
N LEU A 415 -1.83 1.61 -23.02
CA LEU A 415 -1.68 0.84 -21.78
C LEU A 415 -2.62 -0.38 -21.81
N LEU A 416 -2.09 -1.55 -21.45
CA LEU A 416 -2.77 -2.84 -21.53
C LEU A 416 -3.07 -3.36 -20.12
N LEU A 417 -4.28 -3.88 -19.92
CA LEU A 417 -4.77 -4.47 -18.67
C LEU A 417 -5.43 -5.83 -18.95
N ALA A 418 -5.30 -6.76 -18.00
CA ALA A 418 -5.93 -8.08 -18.05
C ALA A 418 -7.17 -8.10 -17.14
N ARG A 419 -8.25 -8.75 -17.57
CA ARG A 419 -9.54 -8.84 -16.85
C ARG A 419 -9.63 -10.03 -15.89
N ASP A 420 -8.71 -10.99 -16.02
CA ASP A 420 -8.61 -12.16 -15.17
C ASP A 420 -7.15 -12.55 -14.86
N ARG A 421 -6.98 -13.46 -13.88
CA ARG A 421 -5.66 -13.88 -13.38
C ARG A 421 -4.86 -14.70 -14.39
N GLN A 422 -5.50 -15.51 -15.23
CA GLN A 422 -4.82 -16.34 -16.22
C GLN A 422 -4.26 -15.48 -17.34
N THR A 423 -5.08 -14.57 -17.90
CA THR A 423 -4.65 -13.61 -18.91
C THR A 423 -3.53 -12.71 -18.38
N HIS A 424 -3.64 -12.24 -17.13
CA HIS A 424 -2.58 -11.47 -16.50
C HIS A 424 -1.25 -12.23 -16.46
N ARG A 425 -1.25 -13.50 -16.07
CA ARG A 425 -0.04 -14.34 -16.01
C ARG A 425 0.59 -14.52 -17.39
N GLN A 426 -0.21 -14.85 -18.41
CA GLN A 426 0.27 -15.08 -19.78
C GLN A 426 0.85 -13.80 -20.40
N LEU A 427 0.18 -12.66 -20.26
CA LEU A 427 0.72 -11.37 -20.74
C LEU A 427 1.98 -10.97 -19.97
N SER A 428 2.00 -11.10 -18.65
CA SER A 428 3.19 -10.82 -17.84
C SER A 428 4.40 -11.65 -18.28
N GLN A 429 4.17 -12.92 -18.66
CA GLN A 429 5.20 -13.79 -19.19
C GLN A 429 5.72 -13.29 -20.55
N GLN A 430 4.86 -12.85 -21.47
CA GLN A 430 5.30 -12.27 -22.75
C GLN A 430 6.16 -11.01 -22.55
N PHE A 431 5.79 -10.14 -21.61
CA PHE A 431 6.61 -8.96 -21.24
C PHE A 431 7.96 -9.39 -20.66
N GLN A 432 7.98 -10.40 -19.78
CA GLN A 432 9.21 -10.92 -19.17
C GLN A 432 10.14 -11.56 -20.21
N GLN A 433 9.56 -12.28 -21.19
CA GLN A 433 10.26 -12.92 -22.30
C GLN A 433 10.60 -11.96 -23.46
N ARG A 434 10.26 -10.67 -23.33
CA ARG A 434 10.49 -9.62 -24.33
C ARG A 434 9.83 -9.91 -25.69
N GLN A 435 8.72 -10.63 -25.68
CA GLN A 435 7.92 -10.95 -26.87
C GLN A 435 6.96 -9.80 -27.25
N VAL A 436 6.79 -8.82 -26.38
CA VAL A 436 5.95 -7.65 -26.61
C VAL A 436 6.77 -6.54 -27.27
N HIS A 437 6.37 -6.15 -28.47
CA HIS A 437 6.97 -5.03 -29.20
C HIS A 437 6.33 -3.72 -28.75
N LYS A 438 7.14 -2.75 -28.33
CA LYS A 438 6.68 -1.44 -27.85
C LYS A 438 7.33 -0.35 -28.70
N VAL A 439 6.52 0.53 -29.26
CA VAL A 439 6.99 1.67 -30.06
C VAL A 439 6.52 2.95 -29.41
N TYR A 440 7.47 3.84 -29.15
CA TYR A 440 7.22 5.16 -28.58
C TYR A 440 7.61 6.22 -29.57
N GLU A 441 6.88 7.32 -29.58
CA GLU A 441 7.23 8.53 -30.31
C GLU A 441 7.53 9.64 -29.31
N ALA A 442 8.62 10.37 -29.55
CA ALA A 442 9.05 11.48 -28.70
C ALA A 442 9.57 12.66 -29.52
N ILE A 443 9.49 13.85 -28.93
CA ILE A 443 10.18 15.05 -29.44
C ILE A 443 11.33 15.36 -28.48
N LEU A 444 12.54 15.45 -29.01
CA LEU A 444 13.74 15.86 -28.28
C LEU A 444 13.93 17.37 -28.43
N SER A 445 14.38 18.01 -27.35
CA SER A 445 14.67 19.46 -27.25
C SER A 445 16.00 19.90 -27.88
N GLY A 446 16.46 19.15 -28.88
CA GLY A 446 17.73 19.40 -29.58
C GLY A 446 17.82 18.56 -30.85
N VAL A 447 18.89 18.77 -31.61
CA VAL A 447 19.15 18.08 -32.87
C VAL A 447 20.00 16.82 -32.64
N ALA A 448 19.42 15.64 -32.84
CA ALA A 448 20.15 14.38 -32.71
C ALA A 448 21.12 14.20 -33.90
N ILE A 449 22.37 13.85 -33.59
CA ILE A 449 23.45 13.69 -34.58
C ILE A 449 23.24 12.41 -35.40
N ALA A 450 22.92 11.29 -34.76
CA ALA A 450 22.74 10.01 -35.42
C ALA A 450 21.29 9.82 -35.90
N ASP A 451 21.11 9.20 -37.06
CA ASP A 451 19.79 8.87 -37.62
C ASP A 451 19.12 7.68 -36.92
N GLN A 452 19.91 6.77 -36.37
CA GLN A 452 19.44 5.61 -35.62
C GLN A 452 20.55 5.06 -34.74
N GLY A 453 20.20 4.26 -33.74
CA GLY A 453 21.19 3.61 -32.90
C GLY A 453 20.60 2.81 -31.76
N VAL A 454 21.50 2.35 -30.89
CA VAL A 454 21.17 1.55 -29.71
C VAL A 454 21.79 2.21 -28.49
N ILE A 455 20.97 2.42 -27.46
CA ILE A 455 21.39 2.96 -26.17
C ILE A 455 21.36 1.80 -25.17
N ASP A 456 22.55 1.37 -24.75
CA ASP A 456 22.75 0.30 -23.75
C ASP A 456 23.39 0.91 -22.49
N LEU A 457 22.55 1.41 -21.60
CA LEU A 457 22.99 2.06 -20.37
C LEU A 457 22.22 1.44 -19.19
N PRO A 458 22.91 0.86 -18.19
CA PRO A 458 22.26 0.26 -17.03
C PRO A 458 21.64 1.33 -16.13
N LEU A 459 20.42 1.09 -15.63
CA LEU A 459 19.63 2.09 -14.90
C LEU A 459 19.37 1.69 -13.44
N TRP A 460 19.52 2.66 -12.55
CA TRP A 460 19.27 2.53 -11.11
C TRP A 460 18.38 3.68 -10.60
N GLY A 461 17.61 3.43 -9.55
CA GLY A 461 16.82 4.47 -8.90
C GLY A 461 17.70 5.32 -7.99
N ASP A 462 17.63 6.64 -8.11
CA ASP A 462 18.45 7.52 -7.29
C ASP A 462 17.96 7.52 -5.82
N PRO A 463 18.74 7.00 -4.85
CA PRO A 463 18.27 6.87 -3.48
C PRO A 463 18.05 8.22 -2.80
N GLU A 464 18.87 9.22 -3.17
CA GLU A 464 18.88 10.56 -2.58
C GLU A 464 17.78 11.46 -3.17
N ASN A 465 17.45 11.27 -4.45
CA ASN A 465 16.51 12.12 -5.18
C ASN A 465 15.35 11.32 -5.76
N ARG A 466 14.55 10.63 -4.93
CA ARG A 466 13.35 9.94 -5.46
C ARG A 466 12.35 10.97 -6.02
N PRO A 467 11.73 10.75 -7.20
CA PRO A 467 11.66 9.52 -7.98
C PRO A 467 12.68 9.41 -9.14
N TYR A 468 13.75 10.20 -9.15
CA TYR A 468 14.74 10.21 -10.24
C TYR A 468 15.41 8.85 -10.43
N GLN A 469 15.85 8.61 -11.66
CA GLN A 469 16.60 7.43 -12.09
C GLN A 469 17.88 7.92 -12.74
N LYS A 470 18.97 7.16 -12.61
CA LYS A 470 20.28 7.51 -13.16
C LYS A 470 20.96 6.31 -13.80
N VAL A 471 21.93 6.58 -14.66
CA VAL A 471 22.82 5.55 -15.19
C VAL A 471 23.85 5.18 -14.11
N ASP A 472 23.94 3.90 -13.79
CA ASP A 472 24.83 3.37 -12.77
C ASP A 472 25.36 2.00 -13.22
N TRP A 473 26.68 1.89 -13.42
CA TRP A 473 27.31 0.66 -13.92
C TRP A 473 27.49 -0.42 -12.85
N GLN A 474 27.46 -0.05 -11.57
CA GLN A 474 27.69 -0.97 -10.46
C GLN A 474 26.38 -1.61 -9.99
N ASN A 475 25.34 -0.81 -9.84
CA ASN A 475 24.05 -1.24 -9.28
C ASN A 475 22.91 -1.26 -10.32
N GLY A 476 23.11 -0.64 -11.48
CA GLY A 476 22.08 -0.48 -12.49
C GLY A 476 21.67 -1.80 -13.15
N LYS A 477 20.40 -1.89 -13.49
CA LYS A 477 19.84 -3.04 -14.22
C LYS A 477 20.09 -2.84 -15.72
N PRO A 478 20.53 -3.87 -16.46
CA PRO A 478 20.70 -3.79 -17.91
C PRO A 478 19.43 -3.27 -18.59
N SER A 479 19.62 -2.25 -19.43
CA SER A 479 18.53 -1.52 -20.09
C SER A 479 18.93 -1.13 -21.50
N LEU A 480 18.12 -1.54 -22.48
CA LEU A 480 18.42 -1.44 -23.90
C LEU A 480 17.26 -0.77 -24.64
N THR A 481 17.58 0.26 -25.41
CA THR A 481 16.63 1.04 -26.22
C THR A 481 17.19 1.23 -27.63
N ASN A 482 16.42 0.83 -28.65
CA ASN A 482 16.72 1.24 -30.02
C ASN A 482 16.03 2.58 -30.29
N PHE A 483 16.66 3.43 -31.10
CA PHE A 483 16.04 4.67 -31.54
C PHE A 483 16.24 4.88 -33.04
N GLN A 484 15.29 5.59 -33.66
CA GLN A 484 15.35 6.03 -35.05
C GLN A 484 14.77 7.44 -35.17
N VAL A 485 15.53 8.35 -35.77
CA VAL A 485 15.08 9.72 -36.05
C VAL A 485 14.05 9.68 -37.19
N MET A 486 12.87 10.23 -36.92
CA MET A 486 11.77 10.34 -37.87
C MET A 486 11.81 11.66 -38.63
N ALA A 487 12.13 12.76 -37.94
CA ALA A 487 12.23 14.09 -38.53
C ALA A 487 13.13 14.99 -37.68
N ARG A 488 13.74 15.98 -38.32
CA ARG A 488 14.50 17.07 -37.67
C ARG A 488 13.89 18.39 -38.08
N GLU A 489 13.50 19.21 -37.12
CA GLU A 489 12.81 20.48 -37.34
C GLU A 489 13.47 21.56 -36.47
N GLN A 490 14.29 22.42 -37.09
CA GLN A 490 15.04 23.49 -36.41
C GLN A 490 15.83 22.96 -35.20
N ASP A 491 15.34 23.24 -33.99
CA ASP A 491 15.96 22.89 -32.71
C ASP A 491 15.40 21.60 -32.09
N TYR A 492 14.53 20.88 -32.81
CA TYR A 492 13.86 19.68 -32.31
C TYR A 492 14.11 18.45 -33.19
N THR A 493 14.10 17.28 -32.55
CA THR A 493 14.15 15.98 -33.25
C THR A 493 12.97 15.12 -32.86
N ARG A 494 12.16 14.71 -33.84
CA ARG A 494 11.14 13.67 -33.64
C ARG A 494 11.81 12.32 -33.77
N VAL A 495 11.71 11.50 -32.73
CA VAL A 495 12.39 10.20 -32.64
C VAL A 495 11.40 9.11 -32.28
N GLU A 496 11.58 7.95 -32.89
CA GLU A 496 10.96 6.71 -32.49
C GLU A 496 11.88 5.98 -31.51
N PHE A 497 11.34 5.52 -30.38
CA PHE A 497 12.04 4.66 -29.44
C PHE A 497 11.38 3.28 -29.38
N THR A 498 12.21 2.25 -29.48
CA THR A 498 11.80 0.84 -29.35
C THR A 498 12.55 0.20 -28.18
N PRO A 499 12.04 0.32 -26.94
CA PRO A 499 12.70 -0.22 -25.76
C PRO A 499 12.55 -1.74 -25.67
N LEU A 500 13.68 -2.46 -25.69
CA LEU A 500 13.70 -3.92 -25.51
C LEU A 500 13.49 -4.31 -24.04
N THR A 501 13.94 -3.47 -23.11
CA THR A 501 13.63 -3.57 -21.67
C THR A 501 12.52 -2.60 -21.26
N GLY A 502 12.19 -2.52 -19.97
CA GLY A 502 11.14 -1.64 -19.46
C GLY A 502 11.43 -1.18 -18.04
N ARG A 503 12.53 -0.44 -17.85
CA ARG A 503 12.85 0.15 -16.54
C ARG A 503 12.13 1.48 -16.34
N THR A 504 11.94 1.86 -15.08
CA THR A 504 11.37 3.16 -14.71
C THR A 504 12.12 4.29 -15.41
N HIS A 505 11.41 5.20 -16.06
CA HIS A 505 11.96 6.35 -16.79
C HIS A 505 13.03 6.01 -17.86
N GLN A 506 13.10 4.77 -18.36
CA GLN A 506 14.19 4.32 -19.23
C GLN A 506 14.47 5.23 -20.42
N LEU A 507 13.44 5.53 -21.21
CA LEU A 507 13.57 6.37 -22.41
C LEU A 507 14.00 7.80 -22.08
N ARG A 508 13.52 8.32 -20.95
CA ARG A 508 13.78 9.68 -20.49
C ARG A 508 15.25 9.85 -20.08
N VAL A 509 15.78 8.89 -19.31
CA VAL A 509 17.20 8.87 -18.93
C VAL A 509 18.09 8.58 -20.14
N HIS A 510 17.74 7.61 -20.98
CA HIS A 510 18.51 7.29 -22.20
C HIS A 510 18.58 8.46 -23.17
N ALA A 511 17.53 9.28 -23.27
CA ALA A 511 17.57 10.51 -24.03
C ALA A 511 18.47 11.56 -23.36
N ALA A 512 18.23 11.84 -22.07
CA ALA A 512 18.88 12.95 -21.36
C ALA A 512 20.36 12.74 -21.02
N ASP A 513 20.79 11.52 -20.67
CA ASP A 513 22.16 11.25 -20.27
C ASP A 513 23.12 11.48 -21.44
N VAL A 514 24.24 12.15 -21.18
CA VAL A 514 25.27 12.50 -22.18
C VAL A 514 25.92 11.28 -22.84
N ARG A 515 25.87 10.11 -22.18
CA ARG A 515 26.34 8.83 -22.76
C ARG A 515 25.28 8.16 -23.63
N GLY A 516 24.03 8.62 -23.56
CA GLY A 516 22.92 8.21 -24.41
C GLY A 516 22.81 9.15 -25.61
N LEU A 517 21.68 9.84 -25.75
CA LEU A 517 21.54 10.89 -26.77
C LEU A 517 22.09 12.25 -26.32
N GLY A 518 22.21 12.49 -25.02
CA GLY A 518 22.59 13.80 -24.45
C GLY A 518 21.58 14.91 -24.74
N ILE A 519 20.34 14.57 -25.11
CA ILE A 519 19.29 15.52 -25.48
C ILE A 519 18.00 15.14 -24.75
N THR A 520 17.50 16.05 -23.91
CA THR A 520 16.28 15.81 -23.14
C THR A 520 15.04 15.72 -24.00
N ILE A 521 14.08 14.88 -23.59
CA ILE A 521 12.73 14.88 -24.17
C ILE A 521 12.05 16.22 -23.85
N LEU A 522 11.40 16.83 -24.84
CA LEU A 522 10.72 18.11 -24.72
C LEU A 522 9.63 18.05 -23.64
N GLY A 523 9.72 18.96 -22.67
CA GLY A 523 8.81 19.03 -21.52
C GLY A 523 9.10 18.06 -20.39
N ASP A 524 10.27 17.42 -20.40
CA ASP A 524 10.71 16.58 -19.29
C ASP A 524 11.17 17.41 -18.09
N ARG A 525 10.24 17.60 -17.15
CA ARG A 525 10.47 18.37 -15.90
C ARG A 525 11.40 17.69 -14.90
N LEU A 526 11.68 16.39 -15.04
CA LEU A 526 12.63 15.72 -14.14
C LEU A 526 14.04 15.79 -14.70
N TYR A 527 14.23 15.57 -16.00
CA TYR A 527 15.57 15.40 -16.54
C TYR A 527 16.16 16.66 -17.19
N GLY A 528 15.61 17.83 -16.90
CA GLY A 528 16.26 19.13 -17.17
C GLY A 528 15.87 19.81 -18.48
N CYS A 529 14.65 19.61 -18.99
CA CYS A 529 14.17 20.41 -20.11
C CYS A 529 13.55 21.73 -19.61
N ASP A 530 14.26 22.84 -19.83
CA ASP A 530 13.82 24.20 -19.43
C ASP A 530 12.79 24.82 -20.39
N ALA A 531 12.45 24.13 -21.48
CA ALA A 531 11.48 24.61 -22.46
C ALA A 531 10.07 24.65 -21.84
N VAL A 532 9.43 25.83 -21.89
CA VAL A 532 8.08 26.03 -21.37
C VAL A 532 7.07 25.32 -22.28
N THR A 533 6.64 24.13 -21.84
CA THR A 533 5.60 23.36 -22.52
C THR A 533 4.63 22.73 -21.52
N SER A 534 3.41 22.46 -21.98
CA SER A 534 2.31 21.99 -21.13
C SER A 534 2.44 20.53 -20.69
N ARG A 535 3.29 19.74 -21.36
CA ARG A 535 3.39 18.27 -21.16
C ARG A 535 4.73 17.66 -21.56
N LEU A 536 4.97 16.43 -21.11
CA LEU A 536 6.02 15.56 -21.66
C LEU A 536 5.64 15.10 -23.07
N HIS A 537 6.57 15.28 -24.03
CA HIS A 537 6.45 14.83 -25.42
C HIS A 537 6.97 13.40 -25.56
N LEU A 538 6.35 12.47 -24.83
CA LEU A 538 6.58 11.04 -24.93
C LEU A 538 5.24 10.30 -25.00
N HIS A 539 5.07 9.50 -26.04
CA HIS A 539 3.83 8.79 -26.32
C HIS A 539 4.11 7.32 -26.66
N ALA A 540 3.48 6.39 -25.94
CA ALA A 540 3.45 4.97 -26.28
C ALA A 540 2.52 4.76 -27.48
N ARG A 541 3.06 4.92 -28.69
CA ARG A 541 2.31 4.95 -29.95
C ARG A 541 1.75 3.59 -30.32
N GLU A 542 2.55 2.52 -30.19
CA GLU A 542 2.17 1.19 -30.64
C GLU A 542 2.57 0.09 -29.66
N LEU A 543 1.72 -0.94 -29.57
CA LEU A 543 1.95 -2.14 -28.76
C LEU A 543 1.53 -3.38 -29.54
N HIS A 544 2.48 -4.28 -29.81
CA HIS A 544 2.21 -5.54 -30.53
C HIS A 544 2.51 -6.73 -29.63
N PHE A 545 1.57 -7.67 -29.54
CA PHE A 545 1.68 -8.85 -28.68
C PHE A 545 0.77 -9.99 -29.17
N GLU A 546 1.05 -11.22 -28.74
CA GLU A 546 0.18 -12.35 -29.05
C GLU A 546 -1.02 -12.37 -28.08
N HIS A 547 -2.23 -12.38 -28.61
CA HIS A 547 -3.44 -12.50 -27.81
C HIS A 547 -3.41 -13.81 -26.99
N PRO A 548 -3.51 -13.77 -25.64
CA PRO A 548 -3.34 -14.94 -24.79
C PRO A 548 -4.29 -16.11 -25.07
N GLN A 549 -5.56 -15.80 -25.37
CA GLN A 549 -6.56 -16.78 -25.78
C GLN A 549 -6.60 -17.06 -27.29
N LEU A 550 -6.70 -16.02 -28.13
CA LEU A 550 -6.91 -16.19 -29.58
C LEU A 550 -5.66 -16.64 -30.36
N LYS A 551 -4.46 -16.56 -29.75
CA LYS A 551 -3.16 -16.91 -30.38
C LYS A 551 -2.85 -16.15 -31.67
N LYS A 552 -3.52 -15.02 -31.88
CA LYS A 552 -3.27 -14.09 -32.99
C LYS A 552 -2.46 -12.90 -32.49
N THR A 553 -1.57 -12.37 -33.31
CA THR A 553 -0.88 -11.12 -33.00
C THR A 553 -1.86 -9.96 -33.09
N LEU A 554 -1.99 -9.18 -32.02
CA LEU A 554 -2.71 -7.93 -31.99
C LEU A 554 -1.75 -6.76 -32.20
N TYR A 555 -2.20 -5.77 -32.96
CA TYR A 555 -1.48 -4.53 -33.23
C TYR A 555 -2.34 -3.37 -32.72
N LEU A 556 -1.96 -2.79 -31.60
CA LEU A 556 -2.67 -1.66 -31.01
C LEU A 556 -1.91 -0.38 -31.29
N LYS A 557 -2.62 0.66 -31.74
CA LYS A 557 -2.05 1.97 -32.08
C LYS A 557 -2.88 3.10 -31.48
N ALA A 558 -2.19 4.11 -30.96
CA ALA A 558 -2.76 5.38 -30.54
C ALA A 558 -2.16 6.51 -31.38
N ILE A 559 -2.95 7.55 -31.66
CA ILE A 559 -2.49 8.73 -32.41
C ILE A 559 -1.58 9.56 -31.48
N THR A 560 -0.38 9.88 -31.96
CA THR A 560 0.55 10.76 -31.25
C THR A 560 -0.08 12.15 -31.10
N PRO A 561 -0.23 12.68 -29.87
CA PRO A 561 -0.99 13.91 -29.61
C PRO A 561 -0.18 15.20 -29.80
N PHE A 562 0.95 15.15 -30.51
CA PHE A 562 1.89 16.24 -30.76
C PHE A 562 2.68 16.04 -32.05
#